data_AF-A0A1G3AHF0-F1
#
_entry.id   AF-A0A1G3AHF0-F1
#
_cell.length_a   1.000
_cell.length_b   1.000
_cell.length_c   1.000
_cell.angle_alpha   90.00
_cell.angle_beta   90.00
_cell.angle_gamma   90.00
#
_symmetry.space_group_name_H-M   'P 1'
#
loop_
_entity.id
_entity.type
_entity.pdbx_description
1 polymer ?
#
loop_
_entity_poly.entity_id
_entity_poly.type
_entity_poly.pdbx_seq_one_letter_code
_entity_poly.pdbx_strand_id
1 'polypeptide(L)'
;MLKIRKEQDEELGKIALKRFEDSMVEHLRKFFSDECELLGEDGTRQTIHYALERADEYGIVSERDVCIYTDVMFAFGRDFDSDLQLPWAAQILNDKSLKNNPSEKIDKLYKAASTNFQEATGIKPESEEPYNE
;
A
#
# COMPACT_ATOMS: atom_id res chain seq x y z
N MET A 1 13.05 -35.13 3.23
CA MET A 1 12.45 -34.01 3.98
C MET A 1 13.42 -32.83 3.91
N LEU A 2 13.00 -31.71 3.30
CA LEU A 2 13.76 -30.47 3.31
C LEU A 2 13.64 -29.83 4.70
N LYS A 3 14.72 -29.87 5.49
CA LYS A 3 14.83 -29.08 6.73
C LYS A 3 15.17 -27.64 6.31
N ILE A 4 14.16 -26.80 6.14
CA ILE A 4 14.35 -25.36 5.94
C ILE A 4 14.89 -24.79 7.27
N ARG A 5 16.07 -24.17 7.22
CA ARG A 5 16.73 -23.56 8.39
C ARG A 5 16.31 -22.09 8.49
N LYS A 6 16.10 -21.57 9.70
CA LYS A 6 15.71 -20.17 9.96
C LYS A 6 16.57 -19.14 9.20
N GLU A 7 17.87 -19.38 9.08
CA GLU A 7 18.79 -18.51 8.33
C GLU A 7 18.47 -18.46 6.82
N GLN A 8 17.97 -19.56 6.24
CA GLN A 8 17.52 -19.59 4.84
C GLN A 8 16.19 -18.85 4.66
N ASP A 9 15.30 -18.90 5.66
CA ASP A 9 14.04 -18.14 5.64
C ASP A 9 14.29 -16.63 5.73
N GLU A 10 15.25 -16.19 6.55
CA GLU A 10 15.62 -14.77 6.65
C GLU A 10 16.24 -14.24 5.35
N GLU A 11 17.13 -15.02 4.72
CA GLU A 11 17.77 -14.59 3.47
C GLU A 11 16.79 -14.61 2.29
N LEU A 12 15.89 -15.61 2.22
CA LEU A 12 14.80 -15.62 1.26
C LEU A 12 13.84 -14.45 1.48
N GLY A 13 13.56 -14.10 2.73
CA GLY A 13 12.74 -12.93 3.09
C GLY A 13 13.33 -11.62 2.58
N LYS A 14 14.63 -11.41 2.75
CA LYS A 14 15.31 -10.21 2.21
C LYS A 14 15.25 -10.13 0.69
N ILE A 15 15.42 -11.26 0.00
CA ILE A 15 15.34 -11.31 -1.47
C ILE A 15 13.93 -10.99 -1.94
N ALA A 16 12.90 -11.56 -1.29
CA ALA A 16 11.50 -11.29 -1.61
C ALA A 16 11.15 -9.82 -1.36
N LEU A 17 11.55 -9.27 -0.20
CA LEU A 17 11.33 -7.87 0.15
C LEU A 17 11.97 -6.93 -0.87
N LYS A 18 13.25 -7.15 -1.22
CA LYS A 18 13.94 -6.35 -2.22
C LYS A 18 13.25 -6.40 -3.58
N ARG A 19 12.83 -7.59 -4.01
CA ARG A 19 12.07 -7.76 -5.26
C ARG A 19 10.76 -6.98 -5.23
N PHE A 20 10.02 -7.05 -4.13
CA PHE A 20 8.79 -6.29 -3.94
C PHE A 20 9.04 -4.78 -4.00
N GLU A 21 10.05 -4.29 -3.29
CA GLU A 21 10.44 -2.86 -3.30
C GLU A 21 10.80 -2.40 -4.71
N ASP A 22 11.61 -3.16 -5.44
CA ASP A 22 11.99 -2.83 -6.82
C ASP A 22 10.75 -2.74 -7.72
N SER A 23 9.83 -3.72 -7.63
CA SER A 23 8.55 -3.69 -8.35
C SER A 23 7.68 -2.48 -7.94
N MET A 24 7.65 -2.12 -6.66
CA MET A 24 6.87 -0.96 -6.20
C MET A 24 7.45 0.37 -6.67
N VAL A 25 8.78 0.51 -6.71
CA VAL A 25 9.41 1.70 -7.28
C VAL A 25 9.03 1.86 -8.76
N GLU A 26 9.03 0.77 -9.53
CA GLU A 26 8.61 0.80 -10.93
C GLU A 26 7.13 1.19 -11.08
N HIS A 27 6.25 0.62 -10.25
CA HIS A 27 4.83 0.96 -10.21
C HIS A 27 4.60 2.43 -9.86
N LEU A 28 5.20 2.92 -8.78
CA LEU A 28 5.03 4.30 -8.32
C LEU A 28 5.58 5.31 -9.33
N ARG A 29 6.72 5.02 -9.98
CA ARG A 29 7.24 5.88 -11.06
C ARG A 29 6.30 5.97 -12.26
N LYS A 30 5.51 4.92 -12.52
CA LYS A 30 4.54 4.90 -13.62
C LYS A 30 3.27 5.69 -13.31
N PHE A 31 2.78 5.63 -12.07
CA PHE A 31 1.47 6.20 -11.70
C PHE A 31 1.54 7.49 -10.88
N PHE A 32 2.66 7.73 -10.19
CA PHE A 32 2.94 8.88 -9.31
C PHE A 32 4.30 9.48 -9.65
N SER A 33 4.52 9.77 -10.94
CA SER A 33 5.82 10.21 -11.46
C SER A 33 6.30 11.48 -10.77
N ASP A 34 5.41 12.46 -10.60
CA ASP A 34 5.74 13.78 -10.07
C ASP A 34 6.14 13.69 -8.59
N GLU A 35 5.43 12.86 -7.82
CA GLU A 35 5.76 12.57 -6.41
C GLU A 35 7.09 11.83 -6.30
N CYS A 36 7.33 10.83 -7.15
CA CYS A 36 8.60 10.10 -7.18
C CYS A 36 9.78 10.99 -7.57
N GLU A 37 9.59 11.93 -8.51
CA GLU A 37 10.59 12.91 -8.90
C GLU A 37 10.91 13.88 -7.75
N LEU A 38 9.88 14.33 -7.03
CA LEU A 38 10.03 15.22 -5.87
C LEU A 38 10.76 14.53 -4.71
N LEU A 39 10.41 13.27 -4.41
CA LEU A 39 11.02 12.48 -3.34
C LEU A 39 12.42 11.97 -3.70
N GLY A 40 12.70 11.78 -5.00
CA GLY A 40 13.87 11.05 -5.47
C GLY A 40 13.80 9.56 -5.12
N GLU A 41 14.82 8.81 -5.56
CA GLU A 41 14.85 7.35 -5.38
C GLU A 41 14.88 6.92 -3.91
N ASP A 42 15.77 7.52 -3.11
CA ASP A 42 15.90 7.20 -1.69
C ASP A 42 14.62 7.54 -0.92
N GLY A 43 14.01 8.69 -1.20
CA GLY A 43 12.75 9.10 -0.57
C GLY A 43 11.58 8.20 -0.95
N THR A 44 11.52 7.75 -2.21
CA THR A 44 10.52 6.79 -2.68
C THR A 44 10.65 5.47 -1.92
N ARG A 45 11.87 4.91 -1.82
CA ARG A 45 12.12 3.67 -1.08
C ARG A 45 11.82 3.79 0.41
N GLN A 46 12.21 4.90 1.05
CA GLN A 46 11.86 5.18 2.44
C GLN A 46 10.35 5.23 2.66
N THR A 47 9.60 5.76 1.68
CA THR A 47 8.13 5.79 1.74
C THR A 47 7.54 4.39 1.62
N ILE A 48 8.08 3.54 0.75
CA ILE A 48 7.67 2.12 0.64
C ILE A 48 7.93 1.37 1.95
N HIS A 49 9.10 1.54 2.57
CA HIS A 49 9.39 0.93 3.87
C HIS A 49 8.43 1.42 4.96
N TYR A 50 8.15 2.73 4.97
CA TYR A 50 7.18 3.30 5.89
C TYR A 50 5.78 2.71 5.68
N ALA A 51 5.34 2.55 4.43
CA ALA A 51 4.06 1.92 4.11
C ALA A 51 4.00 0.46 4.58
N LEU A 52 5.08 -0.32 4.43
CA LEU A 52 5.19 -1.69 4.94
C LEU A 52 5.01 -1.75 6.46
N GLU A 53 5.73 -0.89 7.19
CA GLU A 53 5.64 -0.83 8.66
C GLU A 53 4.22 -0.46 9.12
N ARG A 54 3.62 0.56 8.50
CA ARG A 54 2.26 1.01 8.82
C ARG A 54 1.19 -0.02 8.45
N ALA A 55 1.32 -0.67 7.30
CA ALA A 55 0.39 -1.70 6.84
C ALA A 55 0.38 -2.92 7.78
N ASP A 56 1.55 -3.34 8.28
CA ASP A 56 1.68 -4.46 9.23
C ASP A 56 0.91 -4.22 10.54
N GLU A 57 0.87 -2.97 11.03
CA GLU A 57 0.07 -2.61 12.22
C GLU A 57 -1.43 -2.92 12.05
N TYR A 58 -1.94 -2.92 10.82
CA TYR A 58 -3.33 -3.26 10.49
C TYR A 58 -3.51 -4.72 10.06
N GLY A 59 -2.45 -5.53 10.10
CA GLY A 59 -2.43 -6.93 9.66
C GLY A 59 -2.36 -7.11 8.14
N ILE A 60 -1.94 -6.07 7.41
CA ILE A 60 -1.82 -6.08 5.95
C ILE A 60 -0.39 -6.48 5.59
N VAL A 61 -0.23 -7.68 5.05
CA VAL A 61 1.11 -8.28 4.82
C VAL A 61 1.31 -8.86 3.41
N SER A 62 0.26 -8.93 2.59
CA SER A 62 0.36 -9.45 1.23
C SER A 62 0.92 -8.38 0.28
N GLU A 63 1.72 -8.76 -0.71
CA GLU A 63 2.31 -7.81 -1.68
C GLU A 63 1.21 -6.97 -2.38
N ARG A 64 0.10 -7.59 -2.80
CA ARG A 64 -1.05 -6.89 -3.41
C ARG A 64 -1.65 -5.86 -2.45
N ASP A 65 -1.91 -6.25 -1.22
CA ASP A 65 -2.62 -5.39 -0.27
C ASP A 65 -1.73 -4.22 0.19
N VAL A 66 -0.43 -4.46 0.37
CA VAL A 66 0.56 -3.41 0.67
C VAL A 66 0.73 -2.45 -0.51
N CYS A 67 0.74 -2.96 -1.75
CA CYS A 67 0.77 -2.12 -2.96
C CYS A 67 -0.40 -1.12 -2.96
N ILE A 68 -1.63 -1.62 -2.77
CA ILE A 68 -2.83 -0.77 -2.72
C ILE A 68 -2.77 0.22 -1.55
N TYR A 69 -2.33 -0.22 -0.36
CA TYR A 69 -2.15 0.69 0.78
C TYR A 69 -1.16 1.82 0.46
N THR A 70 -0.05 1.47 -0.21
CA THR A 70 0.99 2.43 -0.64
C THR A 70 0.43 3.41 -1.67
N ASP A 71 -0.37 2.95 -2.63
CA ASP A 71 -1.01 3.82 -3.62
C ASP A 71 -1.95 4.84 -2.96
N VAL A 72 -2.72 4.41 -1.95
CA VAL A 72 -3.56 5.34 -1.17
C VAL A 72 -2.71 6.33 -0.38
N MET A 73 -1.58 5.89 0.19
CA MET A 73 -0.63 6.76 0.87
C MET A 73 -0.03 7.83 -0.06
N PHE A 74 0.32 7.48 -1.30
CA PHE A 74 0.82 8.45 -2.28
C PHE A 74 -0.27 9.44 -2.70
N ALA A 75 -1.51 8.96 -2.89
CA ALA A 75 -2.62 9.82 -3.32
C ALA A 75 -3.14 10.77 -2.24
N PHE A 76 -3.14 10.34 -0.97
CA PHE A 76 -3.78 11.08 0.14
C PHE A 76 -2.79 11.62 1.17
N GLY A 77 -1.51 11.28 1.05
CA GLY A 77 -0.45 11.74 1.93
C GLY A 77 0.07 10.65 2.87
N ARG A 78 1.30 10.85 3.35
CA ARG A 78 2.07 9.86 4.12
C ARG A 78 1.31 9.29 5.34
N ASP A 79 0.56 10.12 6.05
CA ASP A 79 -0.10 9.74 7.30
C ASP A 79 -1.64 9.68 7.16
N PHE A 80 -2.14 9.39 5.94
CA PHE A 80 -3.57 9.42 5.61
C PHE A 80 -4.45 8.58 6.55
N ASP A 81 -3.91 7.51 7.12
CA ASP A 81 -4.60 6.58 7.99
C ASP A 81 -4.82 7.08 9.42
N SER A 82 -4.17 8.19 9.78
CA SER A 82 -4.32 8.88 11.05
C SER A 82 -4.74 10.35 10.89
N ASP A 83 -4.93 10.82 9.64
CA ASP A 83 -5.35 12.18 9.35
C ASP A 83 -6.82 12.42 9.77
N LEU A 84 -7.03 13.45 10.60
CA LEU A 84 -8.35 13.87 11.07
C LEU A 84 -9.26 14.38 9.93
N GLN A 85 -8.69 14.80 8.80
CA GLN A 85 -9.45 15.17 7.59
C GLN A 85 -9.89 13.96 6.77
N LEU A 86 -9.33 12.78 7.03
CA LEU A 86 -9.63 11.53 6.31
C LEU A 86 -10.19 10.46 7.26
N PRO A 87 -11.30 10.74 7.99
CA PRO A 87 -11.81 9.83 9.01
C PRO A 87 -12.22 8.45 8.43
N TRP A 88 -12.56 8.38 7.14
CA TRP A 88 -12.90 7.13 6.46
C TRP A 88 -11.74 6.13 6.46
N ALA A 89 -10.49 6.59 6.31
CA ALA A 89 -9.33 5.72 6.26
C ALA A 89 -9.11 5.04 7.60
N ALA A 90 -9.05 5.84 8.68
CA ALA A 90 -8.91 5.36 10.04
C ALA A 90 -10.07 4.42 10.43
N GLN A 91 -11.32 4.74 10.05
CA GLN A 91 -12.48 3.90 10.36
C GLN A 91 -12.41 2.52 9.70
N ILE A 92 -12.02 2.45 8.43
CA ILE A 92 -11.88 1.18 7.70
C ILE A 92 -10.72 0.36 8.26
N LEU A 93 -9.55 1.00 8.45
CA LEU A 93 -8.33 0.30 8.87
C LEU A 93 -8.44 -0.28 10.28
N ASN A 94 -9.17 0.40 11.16
CA ASN A 94 -9.42 -0.02 12.55
C ASN A 94 -10.72 -0.84 12.73
N ASP A 95 -11.44 -1.17 11.67
CA ASP A 95 -12.66 -1.98 11.77
C ASP A 95 -12.33 -3.40 12.26
N LYS A 96 -12.76 -3.69 13.49
CA LYS A 96 -12.53 -4.98 14.15
C LYS A 96 -13.24 -6.14 13.45
N SER A 97 -14.31 -5.88 12.71
CA SER A 97 -14.99 -6.93 11.92
C SER A 97 -14.11 -7.46 10.79
N LEU A 98 -13.14 -6.66 10.32
CA LEU A 98 -12.22 -6.99 9.24
C LEU A 98 -10.86 -7.49 9.71
N LYS A 99 -10.67 -7.68 11.02
CA LYS A 99 -9.39 -8.11 11.59
C LYS A 99 -8.86 -9.41 10.96
N ASN A 100 -9.75 -10.34 10.61
CA ASN A 100 -9.38 -11.62 10.02
C ASN A 100 -9.49 -11.63 8.48
N ASN A 101 -9.78 -10.49 7.86
CA ASN A 101 -9.92 -10.35 6.41
C ASN A 101 -9.22 -9.07 5.90
N PRO A 102 -7.87 -9.03 5.95
CA PRO A 102 -7.11 -7.84 5.56
C PRO A 102 -7.29 -7.45 4.09
N SER A 103 -7.52 -8.41 3.18
CA SER A 103 -7.77 -8.08 1.77
C SER A 103 -9.12 -7.39 1.58
N GLU A 104 -10.20 -7.83 2.25
CA GLU A 104 -11.48 -7.10 2.22
C GLU A 104 -11.35 -5.68 2.83
N LYS A 105 -10.54 -5.54 3.89
CA LYS A 105 -10.21 -4.22 4.45
C LYS A 105 -9.58 -3.31 3.40
N ILE A 106 -8.66 -3.83 2.62
CA ILE A 106 -7.96 -3.07 1.59
C ILE A 106 -8.83 -2.78 0.38
N ASP A 107 -9.67 -3.71 -0.05
CA ASP A 107 -10.66 -3.46 -1.10
C ASP A 107 -11.62 -2.33 -0.70
N LYS A 108 -12.06 -2.30 0.58
CA LYS A 108 -12.88 -1.19 1.11
C LYS A 108 -12.11 0.12 1.15
N LEU A 109 -10.85 0.09 1.57
CA LEU A 109 -9.98 1.27 1.60
C LEU A 109 -9.82 1.86 0.19
N TYR A 110 -9.49 1.03 -0.80
CA TYR A 110 -9.33 1.43 -2.19
C TYR A 110 -10.61 2.03 -2.78
N LYS A 111 -11.76 1.39 -2.52
CA LYS A 111 -13.06 1.90 -2.96
C LYS A 111 -13.39 3.27 -2.35
N ALA A 112 -13.10 3.45 -1.06
CA ALA A 112 -13.30 4.72 -0.38
C ALA A 112 -12.35 5.80 -0.92
N ALA A 113 -11.07 5.48 -1.10
CA ALA A 113 -10.08 6.37 -1.71
C ALA A 113 -10.53 6.83 -3.11
N SER A 114 -10.97 5.89 -3.95
CA SER A 114 -11.45 6.18 -5.32
C SER A 114 -12.67 7.10 -5.32
N THR A 115 -13.61 6.89 -4.39
CA THR A 115 -14.80 7.75 -4.24
C THR A 115 -14.42 9.16 -3.81
N ASN A 116 -13.58 9.30 -2.79
CA ASN A 116 -13.16 10.62 -2.28
C ASN A 116 -12.30 11.39 -3.30
N PHE A 117 -11.47 10.68 -4.09
CA PHE A 117 -10.68 11.29 -5.15
C PHE A 117 -11.58 11.86 -6.26
N GLN A 118 -12.63 11.12 -6.66
CA GLN A 118 -13.63 11.59 -7.63
C GLN A 118 -14.37 12.83 -7.14
N GLU A 119 -14.75 12.86 -5.86
CA GLU A 119 -15.46 14.01 -5.28
C GLU A 119 -14.57 15.26 -5.21
N ALA A 120 -13.27 15.08 -4.92
CA ALA A 120 -12.30 16.17 -4.84
C ALA A 120 -11.91 16.75 -6.22
N THR A 121 -11.83 15.90 -7.25
CA THR A 121 -11.31 16.29 -8.58
C THR A 121 -12.40 16.49 -9.64
N GLY A 122 -13.60 15.94 -9.43
CA GLY A 122 -14.66 15.88 -10.44
C GLY A 122 -14.37 14.95 -11.63
N ILE A 123 -13.27 14.18 -11.59
CA ILE A 123 -12.80 13.30 -12.66
C ILE A 123 -13.06 11.84 -12.25
N LYS A 124 -13.73 11.06 -13.11
CA LYS A 124 -13.85 9.61 -12.94
C LYS A 124 -12.49 8.94 -13.25
N PRO A 125 -12.00 8.00 -12.42
CA PRO A 125 -10.77 7.28 -12.70
C PRO A 125 -10.97 6.44 -13.97
N GLU A 126 -10.14 6.71 -14.96
CA GLU A 126 -10.09 5.99 -16.23
C GLU A 126 -9.18 4.77 -16.08
N SER A 127 -9.57 3.81 -15.23
CA SER A 127 -9.19 2.38 -15.32
C SER A 127 -9.58 1.66 -14.02
N GLU A 128 -10.77 1.04 -14.00
CA GLU A 128 -10.98 -0.17 -13.22
C GLU A 128 -10.30 -1.33 -13.96
N GLU A 129 -8.96 -1.34 -14.04
CA GLU A 129 -8.27 -2.61 -14.30
C GLU A 129 -8.06 -3.27 -12.94
N PRO A 130 -8.70 -4.43 -12.67
CA PRO A 130 -8.47 -5.14 -11.44
C PRO A 130 -6.98 -5.48 -11.34
N TYR A 131 -6.39 -5.25 -10.18
CA TYR A 131 -5.09 -5.84 -9.81
C TYR A 131 -5.25 -7.35 -9.92
N ASN A 132 -4.90 -7.90 -11.09
CA ASN A 132 -5.02 -9.32 -11.37
C ASN A 132 -3.99 -10.09 -10.53
N GLU A 133 -4.46 -11.21 -9.99
CA GLU A 133 -3.79 -12.17 -9.10
C GLU A 133 -2.46 -12.73 -9.63
#